data_AF-A0A2P1BCB5-F1
#
_entry.id   AF-A0A2P1BCB5-F1
#
_cell.length_a   1.000
_cell.length_b   1.000
_cell.length_c   1.000
_cell.angle_alpha   90.00
_cell.angle_beta   90.00
_cell.angle_gamma   90.00
#
_symmetry.space_group_name_H-M   'P 1'
#
loop_
_entity.id
_entity.type
_entity.pdbx_description
1 polymer ?
#
loop_
_entity_poly.entity_id
_entity_poly.type
_entity_poly.pdbx_seq_one_letter_code
_entity_poly.pdbx_strand_id
1 'polypeptide(L)'
;MKKSRELIAQYSSEHQWLQELERLLTHIDQQSDQCGDTLIECSKSFIEAIAKNAIIKLNPNEKIKDINEAKLGDLFKKTRKAICEHSSIEKLMPISEVELFFSALNQWMLFIGKIRNDIGEVSHGKILPKSYSIDLNMAQIFSEIIDRFAYIILLMLLEIDLSYLQNYRYENFPDFNEYLDDQYELPNGLSYSRALFEQDYDAYSEELDNYLDAQGIEVA
;
A
#
# COMPACT_ATOMS: atom_id res chain seq x y z
N MET A 1 -1.54 16.39 -2.43
CA MET A 1 -0.85 15.15 -2.00
C MET A 1 0.55 15.05 -2.60
N LYS A 2 1.40 16.04 -2.31
CA LYS A 2 2.72 16.16 -2.92
C LYS A 2 3.76 15.22 -2.27
N LYS A 3 3.70 15.04 -0.95
CA LYS A 3 4.76 14.29 -0.24
C LYS A 3 4.69 12.79 -0.50
N SER A 4 3.50 12.20 -0.49
CA SER A 4 3.37 10.79 -0.86
C SER A 4 3.82 10.55 -2.30
N ARG A 5 3.54 11.47 -3.23
CA ARG A 5 4.02 11.37 -4.63
C ARG A 5 5.55 11.41 -4.73
N GLU A 6 6.19 12.36 -4.06
CA GLU A 6 7.66 12.46 -4.04
C GLU A 6 8.30 11.15 -3.55
N LEU A 7 7.75 10.57 -2.49
CA LEU A 7 8.23 9.29 -1.95
C LEU A 7 7.96 8.12 -2.92
N ILE A 8 6.75 8.03 -3.47
CA ILE A 8 6.39 7.00 -4.45
C ILE A 8 7.34 7.04 -5.65
N ALA A 9 7.58 8.23 -6.22
CA ALA A 9 8.46 8.38 -7.38
C ALA A 9 9.92 7.97 -7.11
N GLN A 10 10.37 8.10 -5.86
CA GLN A 10 11.72 7.66 -5.47
C GLN A 10 11.87 6.14 -5.47
N TYR A 11 10.81 5.40 -5.13
CA TYR A 11 10.85 3.94 -4.92
C TYR A 11 10.03 3.15 -5.95
N SER A 12 9.37 3.81 -6.91
CA SER A 12 8.47 3.15 -7.87
C SER A 12 9.16 2.17 -8.82
N SER A 13 10.48 2.31 -9.01
CA SER A 13 11.29 1.35 -9.77
C SER A 13 11.55 0.05 -9.02
N GLU A 14 11.52 0.09 -7.69
CA GLU A 14 11.83 -1.04 -6.80
C GLU A 14 10.56 -1.75 -6.30
N HIS A 15 9.40 -1.09 -6.44
CA HIS A 15 8.15 -1.54 -5.84
C HIS A 15 6.97 -1.29 -6.76
N GLN A 16 6.56 -2.32 -7.51
CA GLN A 16 5.48 -2.21 -8.50
C GLN A 16 4.12 -1.80 -7.89
N TRP A 17 3.80 -2.21 -6.66
CA TRP A 17 2.56 -1.83 -5.96
C TRP A 17 2.40 -0.31 -5.75
N LEU A 18 3.50 0.45 -5.79
CA LEU A 18 3.45 1.91 -5.73
C LEU A 18 2.88 2.54 -7.02
N GLN A 19 2.90 1.82 -8.14
CA GLN A 19 2.35 2.31 -9.43
C GLN A 19 0.83 2.49 -9.37
N GLU A 20 0.12 1.61 -8.64
CA GLU A 20 -1.33 1.74 -8.46
C GLU A 20 -1.70 2.99 -7.65
N LEU A 21 -0.84 3.34 -6.68
CA LEU A 21 -1.00 4.55 -5.86
C LEU A 21 -0.79 5.83 -6.68
N GLU A 22 0.16 5.81 -7.64
CA GLU A 22 0.40 6.96 -8.53
C GLU A 22 -0.83 7.29 -9.40
N ARG A 23 -1.57 6.26 -9.83
CA ARG A 23 -2.83 6.44 -10.56
C ARG A 23 -3.88 7.15 -9.72
N LEU A 24 -4.00 6.79 -8.44
CA LEU A 24 -4.93 7.47 -7.51
C LEU A 24 -4.52 8.91 -7.26
N LEU A 25 -3.22 9.17 -7.11
CA LEU A 25 -2.67 10.52 -6.97
C LEU A 25 -2.97 11.38 -8.20
N THR A 26 -2.85 10.83 -9.40
CA THR A 26 -3.23 11.53 -10.64
C THR A 26 -4.71 11.91 -10.64
N HIS A 27 -5.58 11.02 -10.16
CA HIS A 27 -7.00 11.31 -10.05
C HIS A 27 -7.30 12.41 -9.02
N ILE A 28 -6.59 12.40 -7.88
CA ILE A 28 -6.69 13.45 -6.85
C ILE A 28 -6.33 14.83 -7.42
N ASP A 29 -5.25 14.92 -8.20
CA ASP A 29 -4.83 16.19 -8.82
C ASP A 29 -5.90 16.74 -9.76
N GLN A 30 -6.54 15.88 -10.57
CA GLN A 30 -7.62 16.29 -11.47
C GLN A 30 -8.84 16.85 -10.73
N GLN A 31 -9.08 16.40 -9.49
CA GLN A 31 -10.20 16.80 -8.65
C GLN A 31 -9.87 17.97 -7.72
N SER A 32 -8.60 18.34 -7.58
CA SER A 32 -8.10 19.31 -6.62
C SER A 32 -8.67 20.73 -6.76
N ASP A 33 -9.21 21.05 -7.94
CA ASP A 33 -9.81 22.35 -8.28
C ASP A 33 -11.32 22.28 -8.58
N GLN A 34 -11.94 21.09 -8.50
CA GLN A 34 -13.31 20.88 -8.97
C GLN A 34 -14.36 20.93 -7.85
N CYS A 35 -14.21 20.06 -6.86
CA CYS A 35 -15.20 19.88 -5.79
C CYS A 35 -14.52 19.40 -4.51
N GLY A 36 -14.70 20.15 -3.41
CA GLY A 36 -14.09 19.83 -2.13
C GLY A 36 -14.50 18.46 -1.58
N ASP A 37 -15.77 18.08 -1.76
CA ASP A 37 -16.27 16.78 -1.31
C ASP A 37 -15.61 15.62 -2.06
N THR A 38 -15.47 15.75 -3.39
CA THR A 38 -14.79 14.74 -4.22
C THR A 38 -13.32 14.63 -3.87
N LEU A 39 -12.64 15.76 -3.65
CA LEU A 39 -11.23 15.78 -3.24
C LEU A 39 -11.00 15.00 -1.93
N ILE A 40 -11.90 15.15 -0.96
CA ILE A 40 -11.81 14.43 0.31
C ILE A 40 -12.06 12.93 0.12
N GLU A 41 -13.05 12.52 -0.68
CA GLU A 41 -13.29 11.09 -0.93
C GLU A 41 -12.10 10.46 -1.66
N CYS A 42 -11.54 11.13 -2.67
CA CYS A 42 -10.34 10.65 -3.36
C CYS A 42 -9.13 10.54 -2.41
N SER A 43 -8.94 11.54 -1.54
CA SER A 43 -7.87 11.53 -0.52
C SER A 43 -8.03 10.37 0.47
N LYS A 44 -9.27 10.09 0.88
CA LYS A 44 -9.59 8.94 1.73
C LYS A 44 -9.35 7.61 1.01
N SER A 45 -9.76 7.49 -0.25
CA SER A 45 -9.51 6.28 -1.05
C SER A 45 -8.01 6.01 -1.21
N PHE A 46 -7.19 7.07 -1.30
CA PHE A 46 -5.74 6.93 -1.36
C PHE A 46 -5.15 6.31 -0.08
N ILE A 47 -5.47 6.84 1.10
CA ILE A 47 -4.96 6.25 2.35
C ILE A 47 -5.56 4.87 2.65
N GLU A 48 -6.78 4.60 2.18
CA GLU A 48 -7.38 3.26 2.21
C GLU A 48 -6.59 2.27 1.34
N ALA A 49 -6.22 2.67 0.12
CA ALA A 49 -5.42 1.85 -0.78
C ALA A 49 -4.05 1.52 -0.19
N ILE A 50 -3.40 2.50 0.49
CA ILE A 50 -2.14 2.27 1.21
C ILE A 50 -2.34 1.22 2.32
N ALA A 51 -3.39 1.36 3.13
CA ALA A 51 -3.67 0.42 4.22
C ALA A 51 -3.96 -1.00 3.69
N LYS A 52 -4.71 -1.13 2.58
CA LYS A 52 -4.96 -2.42 1.94
C LYS A 52 -3.67 -3.06 1.43
N ASN A 53 -2.85 -2.30 0.71
CA ASN A 53 -1.56 -2.77 0.21
C ASN A 53 -0.62 -3.17 1.36
N ALA A 54 -0.59 -2.41 2.45
CA ALA A 54 0.17 -2.77 3.64
C ALA A 54 -0.24 -4.14 4.20
N ILE A 55 -1.55 -4.42 4.32
CA ILE A 55 -2.04 -5.69 4.84
C ILE A 55 -1.68 -6.84 3.90
N ILE A 56 -1.90 -6.66 2.59
CA ILE A 56 -1.55 -7.67 1.57
C ILE A 56 -0.07 -8.01 1.64
N LYS A 57 0.78 -6.98 1.74
CA LYS A 57 2.23 -7.12 1.74
C LYS A 57 2.78 -7.75 3.03
N LEU A 58 2.24 -7.35 4.19
CA LEU A 58 2.78 -7.75 5.49
C LEU A 58 2.07 -8.97 6.11
N ASN A 59 0.88 -9.31 5.63
CA ASN A 59 0.11 -10.46 6.10
C ASN A 59 -0.55 -11.19 4.90
N PRO A 60 0.23 -11.94 4.11
CA PRO A 60 -0.23 -12.58 2.88
C PRO A 60 -1.33 -13.64 3.10
N ASN A 61 -1.45 -14.15 4.32
CA ASN A 61 -2.48 -15.13 4.69
C ASN A 61 -3.89 -14.50 4.85
N GLU A 62 -3.99 -13.17 4.91
CA GLU A 62 -5.26 -12.48 5.02
C GLU A 62 -6.02 -12.54 3.68
N LYS A 63 -7.29 -12.96 3.72
CA LYS A 63 -8.09 -13.07 2.50
C LYS A 63 -8.36 -11.71 1.89
N ILE A 64 -8.03 -11.54 0.60
CA ILE A 64 -8.26 -10.31 -0.18
C ILE A 64 -9.71 -9.81 -0.06
N LYS A 65 -10.68 -10.73 -0.04
CA LYS A 65 -12.10 -10.38 0.13
C LYS A 65 -12.35 -9.67 1.47
N ASP A 66 -11.79 -10.17 2.56
CA ASP A 66 -11.96 -9.62 3.90
C ASP A 66 -11.25 -8.26 4.04
N ILE A 67 -10.17 -8.04 3.27
CA ILE A 67 -9.49 -6.75 3.17
C ILE A 67 -10.38 -5.75 2.41
N ASN A 68 -10.98 -6.16 1.30
CA ASN A 68 -11.79 -5.28 0.46
C ASN A 68 -13.11 -4.85 1.11
N GLU A 69 -13.72 -5.72 1.92
CA GLU A 69 -14.97 -5.45 2.64
C GLU A 69 -14.76 -4.74 3.99
N ALA A 70 -13.51 -4.62 4.47
CA ALA A 70 -13.20 -4.00 5.75
C ALA A 70 -13.48 -2.49 5.76
N LYS A 71 -13.95 -1.99 6.91
CA LYS A 71 -14.08 -0.55 7.15
C LYS A 71 -12.70 0.06 7.36
N LEU A 72 -12.57 1.36 7.09
CA LEU A 72 -11.30 2.08 7.20
C LEU A 72 -10.63 1.94 8.58
N GLY A 73 -11.40 2.00 9.67
CA GLY A 73 -10.87 1.78 11.02
C GLY A 73 -10.33 0.36 11.24
N ASP A 74 -10.96 -0.65 10.65
CA ASP A 74 -10.49 -2.03 10.70
C ASP A 74 -9.21 -2.20 9.86
N LEU A 75 -9.15 -1.56 8.68
CA LEU A 75 -7.95 -1.52 7.86
C LEU A 75 -6.76 -0.91 8.61
N PHE A 76 -6.95 0.22 9.30
CA PHE A 76 -5.90 0.82 10.11
C PHE A 76 -5.48 -0.06 11.28
N LYS A 77 -6.43 -0.73 11.94
CA LYS A 77 -6.11 -1.67 13.02
C LYS A 77 -5.27 -2.86 12.52
N LYS A 78 -5.65 -3.44 11.37
CA LYS A 78 -4.91 -4.54 10.73
C LYS A 78 -3.52 -4.07 10.27
N THR A 79 -3.44 -2.92 9.61
CA THR A 79 -2.18 -2.30 9.16
C THR A 79 -1.23 -2.06 10.33
N ARG A 80 -1.72 -1.43 11.40
CA ARG A 80 -0.94 -1.21 12.63
C ARG A 80 -0.40 -2.53 13.19
N LYS A 81 -1.26 -3.55 13.32
CA LYS A 81 -0.85 -4.85 13.84
C LYS A 81 0.28 -5.43 13.00
N ALA A 82 0.12 -5.44 11.68
CA ALA A 82 1.12 -5.97 10.76
C ALA A 82 2.44 -5.19 10.87
N ILE A 83 2.42 -3.85 10.82
CA ILE A 83 3.62 -3.01 10.96
C ILE A 83 4.35 -3.26 12.29
N CYS A 84 3.62 -3.36 13.41
CA CYS A 84 4.22 -3.57 14.73
C CYS A 84 4.82 -4.97 14.94
N GLU A 85 4.59 -5.93 14.04
CA GLU A 85 5.23 -7.25 14.07
C GLU A 85 6.69 -7.19 13.56
N HIS A 86 7.09 -6.09 12.91
CA HIS A 86 8.43 -5.90 12.37
C HIS A 86 9.27 -4.99 13.28
N SER A 87 10.36 -5.53 13.83
CA SER A 87 11.27 -4.79 14.71
C SER A 87 12.05 -3.67 14.01
N SER A 88 12.16 -3.69 12.67
CA SER A 88 12.84 -2.63 11.91
C SER A 88 12.17 -1.26 12.06
N ILE A 89 10.87 -1.24 12.38
CA ILE A 89 10.10 0.00 12.59
C ILE A 89 10.65 0.84 13.75
N GLU A 90 11.28 0.22 14.75
CA GLU A 90 11.87 0.98 15.87
C GLU A 90 13.01 1.91 15.46
N LYS A 91 13.58 1.75 14.24
CA LYS A 91 14.52 2.71 13.67
C LYS A 91 13.86 4.04 13.28
N LEU A 92 12.58 4.01 12.90
CA LEU A 92 11.82 5.20 12.52
C LEU A 92 11.11 5.82 13.72
N MET A 93 10.38 5.00 14.48
CA MET A 93 9.70 5.44 15.70
C MET A 93 9.44 4.26 16.66
N PRO A 94 9.44 4.49 17.98
CA PRO A 94 9.09 3.45 18.96
C PRO A 94 7.70 2.85 18.70
N ILE A 95 7.51 1.55 18.96
CA ILE A 95 6.23 0.85 18.72
C ILE A 95 5.06 1.55 19.44
N SER A 96 5.28 2.05 20.66
CA SER A 96 4.25 2.81 21.40
C SER A 96 3.81 4.08 20.67
N GLU A 97 4.72 4.75 19.95
CA GLU A 97 4.41 5.93 19.15
C GLU A 97 3.72 5.55 17.83
N VAL A 98 4.04 4.39 17.23
CA VAL A 98 3.29 3.84 16.09
C VAL A 98 1.83 3.61 16.48
N GLU A 99 1.58 3.06 17.67
CA GLU A 99 0.21 2.85 18.16
C GLU A 99 -0.54 4.16 18.36
N LEU A 100 0.12 5.18 18.90
CA LEU A 100 -0.44 6.53 19.06
C LEU A 100 -0.72 7.18 17.70
N PHE A 101 0.18 7.03 16.73
CA PHE A 101 0.00 7.52 15.37
C PHE A 101 -1.27 6.93 14.73
N PHE A 102 -1.44 5.61 14.78
CA PHE A 102 -2.64 4.96 14.22
C PHE A 102 -3.92 5.34 14.98
N SER A 103 -3.84 5.59 16.29
CA SER A 103 -4.96 6.13 17.07
C SER A 103 -5.36 7.53 16.58
N ALA A 104 -4.38 8.42 16.41
CA ALA A 104 -4.61 9.78 15.92
C ALA A 104 -5.16 9.80 14.49
N LEU A 105 -4.59 8.96 13.60
CA LEU A 105 -5.08 8.78 12.23
C LEU A 105 -6.54 8.34 12.21
N ASN A 106 -6.91 7.34 13.02
CA ASN A 106 -8.28 6.85 13.06
C ASN A 106 -9.26 7.94 13.57
N GLN A 107 -8.87 8.72 14.58
CA GLN A 107 -9.67 9.86 15.04
C GLN A 107 -9.85 10.92 13.96
N TRP A 108 -8.79 11.26 13.23
CA TRP A 108 -8.87 12.18 12.09
C TRP A 108 -9.80 11.68 11.00
N MET A 109 -9.74 10.38 10.68
CA MET A 109 -10.62 9.84 9.64
C MET A 109 -12.08 9.76 10.07
N LEU A 110 -12.36 9.51 11.36
CA LEU A 110 -13.70 9.61 11.90
C LEU A 110 -14.22 11.05 11.84
N PHE A 111 -13.37 12.04 12.14
CA PHE A 111 -13.71 13.46 12.04
C PHE A 111 -14.05 13.86 10.60
N ILE A 112 -13.20 13.50 9.64
CA ILE A 112 -13.44 13.78 8.21
C ILE A 112 -14.71 13.08 7.72
N GLY A 113 -14.91 11.81 8.11
CA GLY A 113 -16.12 11.06 7.80
C GLY A 113 -17.38 11.69 8.37
N LYS A 114 -17.31 12.26 9.58
CA LYS A 114 -18.41 12.99 10.21
C LYS A 114 -18.72 14.28 9.45
N ILE A 115 -17.71 15.10 9.14
CA ILE A 115 -17.91 16.31 8.32
C ILE A 115 -18.62 15.92 7.02
N ARG A 116 -18.16 14.87 6.32
CA ARG A 116 -18.78 14.35 5.10
C ARG A 116 -20.23 13.84 5.31
N ASN A 117 -20.53 13.16 6.41
CA ASN A 117 -21.87 12.61 6.64
C ASN A 117 -22.88 13.69 7.07
N ASP A 118 -22.44 14.69 7.84
CA ASP A 118 -23.24 15.88 8.21
C ASP A 118 -23.59 16.74 6.96
N ILE A 119 -22.92 16.47 5.82
CA ILE A 119 -23.15 17.05 4.50
C ILE A 119 -24.25 16.31 3.70
N GLY A 120 -24.79 15.20 4.22
CA GLY A 120 -25.93 14.49 3.64
C GLY A 120 -25.57 13.09 3.15
N GLU A 121 -26.24 12.08 3.70
CA GLU A 121 -26.13 10.70 3.26
C GLU A 121 -26.68 10.52 1.84
N VAL A 122 -25.86 10.03 0.91
CA VAL A 122 -26.35 9.08 -0.10
C VAL A 122 -26.34 7.70 0.57
N SER A 123 -27.29 7.49 1.46
CA SER A 123 -27.61 6.17 1.99
C SER A 123 -28.98 5.80 1.41
N HIS A 124 -29.06 4.65 0.76
CA HIS A 124 -30.30 4.13 0.15
C HIS A 124 -30.96 4.96 -0.97
N GLY A 125 -30.16 5.60 -1.84
CA GLY A 125 -30.68 6.18 -3.09
C GLY A 125 -31.62 7.39 -2.94
N LYS A 126 -31.69 7.98 -1.74
CA LYS A 126 -32.38 9.25 -1.52
C LYS A 126 -31.37 10.38 -1.51
N ILE A 127 -31.47 11.28 -2.50
CA ILE A 127 -30.72 12.53 -2.52
C ILE A 127 -31.37 13.44 -1.47
N LEU A 128 -30.82 13.48 -0.25
CA LEU A 128 -31.15 14.53 0.70
C LEU A 128 -30.40 15.82 0.31
N PRO A 129 -31.06 17.00 0.31
CA PRO A 129 -30.39 18.24 -0.01
C PRO A 129 -29.27 18.53 0.99
N LYS A 130 -28.06 18.78 0.50
CA LYS A 130 -26.89 19.16 1.31
C LYS A 130 -27.18 20.49 2.02
N SER A 131 -26.89 20.56 3.31
CA SER A 131 -27.02 21.81 4.09
C SER A 131 -25.92 22.82 3.73
N TYR A 132 -24.74 22.34 3.33
CA TYR A 132 -23.62 23.10 2.75
C TYR A 132 -22.64 22.12 2.07
N SER A 133 -21.72 22.62 1.24
CA SER A 133 -20.59 21.86 0.68
C SER A 133 -19.28 22.30 1.33
N ILE A 134 -18.28 21.42 1.41
CA ILE A 134 -16.96 21.83 1.89
C ILE A 134 -16.32 22.77 0.89
N ASP A 135 -15.89 23.93 1.39
CA ASP A 135 -15.11 24.88 0.61
C ASP A 135 -13.83 24.23 0.10
N LEU A 136 -13.45 24.56 -1.13
CA LEU A 136 -12.31 23.95 -1.79
C LEU A 136 -11.01 24.14 -1.00
N ASN A 137 -10.79 25.33 -0.39
CA ASN A 137 -9.58 25.58 0.40
C ASN A 137 -9.54 24.69 1.65
N MET A 138 -10.69 24.46 2.28
CA MET A 138 -10.79 23.54 3.42
C MET A 138 -10.53 22.10 3.01
N ALA A 139 -11.06 21.67 1.86
CA ALA A 139 -10.79 20.33 1.33
C ALA A 139 -9.32 20.12 0.97
N GLN A 140 -8.65 21.14 0.43
CA GLN A 140 -7.21 21.11 0.16
C GLN A 140 -6.39 20.96 1.46
N ILE A 141 -6.77 21.66 2.53
CA ILE A 141 -6.14 21.48 3.86
C ILE A 141 -6.31 20.05 4.35
N PHE A 142 -7.51 19.47 4.26
CA PHE A 142 -7.72 18.08 4.66
C PHE A 142 -6.94 17.10 3.78
N SER A 143 -6.87 17.33 2.48
CA SER A 143 -6.08 16.52 1.56
C SER A 143 -4.60 16.54 1.92
N GLU A 144 -4.04 17.70 2.27
CA GLU A 144 -2.64 17.81 2.70
C GLU A 144 -2.38 17.16 4.08
N ILE A 145 -3.36 17.19 5.00
CA ILE A 145 -3.25 16.45 6.26
C ILE A 145 -3.23 14.94 5.99
N ILE A 146 -4.13 14.44 5.13
CA ILE A 146 -4.16 13.03 4.74
C ILE A 146 -2.86 12.64 4.03
N ASP A 147 -2.28 13.51 3.19
CA ASP A 147 -0.99 13.30 2.53
C ASP A 147 0.14 13.07 3.56
N ARG A 148 0.16 13.83 4.66
CA ARG A 148 1.16 13.63 5.72
C ARG A 148 0.98 12.30 6.46
N PHE A 149 -0.27 11.90 6.71
CA PHE A 149 -0.54 10.58 7.29
C PHE A 149 -0.14 9.45 6.34
N ALA A 150 -0.53 9.54 5.07
CA ALA A 150 -0.21 8.57 4.03
C ALA A 150 1.31 8.43 3.87
N TYR A 151 2.03 9.55 3.82
CA TYR A 151 3.49 9.59 3.76
C TYR A 151 4.16 8.84 4.92
N ILE A 152 3.69 9.02 6.16
CA ILE A 152 4.25 8.33 7.33
C ILE A 152 4.02 6.81 7.23
N ILE A 153 2.84 6.37 6.79
CA ILE A 153 2.58 4.93 6.57
C ILE A 153 3.51 4.38 5.49
N LEU A 154 3.64 5.07 4.35
CA LEU A 154 4.54 4.65 3.28
C LEU A 154 5.99 4.53 3.75
N LEU A 155 6.49 5.50 4.53
CA LEU A 155 7.83 5.42 5.12
C LEU A 155 8.00 4.16 5.99
N MET A 156 7.04 3.87 6.87
CA MET A 156 7.09 2.66 7.68
C MET A 156 7.14 1.40 6.82
N LEU A 157 6.32 1.34 5.76
CA LEU A 157 6.29 0.18 4.86
C LEU A 157 7.58 -0.01 4.06
N LEU A 158 8.29 1.07 3.74
CA LEU A 158 9.55 1.02 3.02
C LEU A 158 10.74 0.65 3.92
N GLU A 159 10.66 0.89 5.22
CA GLU A 159 11.69 0.45 6.20
C GLU A 159 11.54 -1.04 6.57
N ILE A 160 10.37 -1.64 6.32
CA ILE A 160 10.17 -3.07 6.54
C ILE A 160 10.86 -3.84 5.42
N ASP A 161 12.03 -4.38 5.75
CA ASP A 161 12.72 -5.36 4.94
C ASP A 161 11.97 -6.70 5.03
N LEU A 162 11.45 -7.20 3.92
CA LEU A 162 10.77 -8.50 3.84
C LEU A 162 11.67 -9.62 3.34
N SER A 163 12.97 -9.36 3.14
CA SER A 163 13.92 -10.40 2.70
C SER A 163 14.00 -11.57 3.67
N TYR A 164 13.62 -11.38 4.95
CA TYR A 164 13.55 -12.48 5.92
C TYR A 164 12.35 -13.41 5.73
N LEU A 165 11.31 -13.02 4.99
CA LEU A 165 10.21 -13.91 4.57
C LEU A 165 10.61 -14.74 3.34
N GLN A 166 11.69 -14.36 2.66
CA GLN A 166 12.22 -15.03 1.49
C GLN A 166 13.32 -15.99 1.94
N ASN A 167 13.01 -17.29 1.96
CA ASN A 167 14.00 -18.36 2.19
C ASN A 167 15.18 -18.29 1.20
N TYR A 168 14.95 -17.76 0.00
CA TYR A 168 15.93 -17.64 -1.08
C TYR A 168 16.18 -16.18 -1.45
N ARG A 169 17.45 -15.83 -1.64
CA ARG A 169 17.85 -14.52 -2.19
C ARG A 169 18.09 -14.67 -3.69
N TYR A 170 17.46 -13.82 -4.49
CA TYR A 170 17.57 -13.85 -5.95
C TYR A 170 19.03 -13.90 -6.45
N GLU A 171 19.90 -13.08 -5.86
CA GLU A 171 21.30 -12.94 -6.28
C GLU A 171 22.15 -14.19 -6.03
N ASN A 172 21.68 -15.11 -5.19
CA ASN A 172 22.39 -16.35 -4.87
C ASN A 172 22.20 -17.43 -5.94
N PHE A 173 21.25 -17.27 -6.88
CA PHE A 173 20.88 -18.30 -7.86
C PHE A 173 20.93 -17.78 -9.31
N PRO A 174 22.05 -17.21 -9.78
CA PRO A 174 22.15 -16.63 -11.12
C PRO A 174 21.88 -17.66 -12.23
N ASP A 175 22.34 -18.90 -12.06
CA ASP A 175 22.16 -19.97 -13.06
C ASP A 175 20.68 -20.37 -13.21
N PHE A 176 19.93 -20.39 -12.10
CA PHE A 176 18.49 -20.65 -12.14
C PHE A 176 17.72 -19.48 -12.78
N ASN A 177 18.12 -18.25 -12.44
CA ASN A 177 17.51 -17.05 -13.01
C ASN A 177 17.70 -16.99 -14.53
N GLU A 178 18.91 -17.27 -15.01
CA GLU A 178 19.21 -17.36 -16.44
C GLU A 178 18.41 -18.48 -17.10
N TYR A 179 18.29 -19.65 -16.45
CA TYR A 179 17.43 -20.73 -16.93
C TYR A 179 15.96 -20.28 -17.10
N LEU A 180 15.38 -19.59 -16.11
CA LEU A 180 14.00 -19.11 -16.20
C LEU A 180 13.83 -18.04 -17.28
N ASP A 181 14.76 -17.10 -17.38
CA ASP A 181 14.74 -16.03 -18.38
C ASP A 181 14.90 -16.59 -19.81
N ASP A 182 15.69 -17.65 -20.00
CA ASP A 182 15.83 -18.35 -21.28
C ASP A 182 14.56 -19.12 -21.67
N GLN A 183 13.82 -19.67 -20.71
CA GLN A 183 12.55 -20.35 -20.97
C GLN A 183 11.41 -19.36 -21.28
N TYR A 184 11.43 -18.18 -20.65
CA TYR A 184 10.34 -17.21 -20.70
C TYR A 184 10.84 -15.81 -21.04
N GLU A 185 10.87 -15.49 -22.34
CA GLU A 185 11.28 -14.16 -22.79
C GLU A 185 10.16 -13.13 -22.59
N LEU A 186 10.45 -12.03 -21.87
CA LEU A 186 9.52 -10.90 -21.71
C LEU A 186 9.85 -9.73 -22.67
N PRO A 187 8.85 -8.92 -23.07
CA PRO A 187 9.08 -7.77 -23.94
C PRO A 187 10.01 -6.73 -23.32
N ASN A 188 10.71 -5.97 -24.16
CA ASN A 188 11.53 -4.81 -23.78
C ASN A 188 12.72 -5.13 -22.86
N GLY A 189 13.21 -6.38 -22.84
CA GLY A 189 14.37 -6.76 -22.03
C GLY A 189 14.07 -6.84 -20.53
N LEU A 190 12.81 -7.09 -20.17
CA LEU A 190 12.44 -7.42 -18.80
C LEU A 190 12.90 -8.84 -18.46
N SER A 191 13.36 -9.04 -17.22
CA SER A 191 13.71 -10.37 -16.70
C SER A 191 12.45 -11.01 -16.11
N TYR A 192 12.11 -12.19 -16.62
CA TYR A 192 11.02 -13.01 -16.14
C TYR A 192 11.29 -13.55 -14.74
N SER A 193 12.49 -14.08 -14.50
CA SER A 193 12.90 -14.59 -13.19
C SER A 193 12.81 -13.50 -12.12
N ARG A 194 13.25 -12.27 -12.45
CA ARG A 194 13.16 -11.13 -11.52
C ARG A 194 11.70 -10.74 -11.26
N ALA A 195 10.87 -10.70 -12.31
CA ALA A 195 9.46 -10.41 -12.15
C ALA A 195 8.74 -11.48 -11.31
N LEU A 196 9.04 -12.75 -11.54
CA LEU A 196 8.50 -13.87 -10.76
C LEU A 196 8.93 -13.76 -9.30
N PHE A 197 10.21 -13.53 -9.02
CA PHE A 197 10.73 -13.35 -7.66
C PHE A 197 10.04 -12.21 -6.89
N GLU A 198 9.80 -11.08 -7.56
CA GLU A 198 9.25 -9.87 -6.93
C GLU A 198 7.71 -9.89 -6.81
N GLN A 199 7.02 -10.57 -7.73
CA GLN A 199 5.55 -10.54 -7.84
C GLN A 199 4.88 -11.82 -7.32
N ASP A 200 5.53 -12.97 -7.46
CA ASP A 200 5.02 -14.29 -7.05
C ASP A 200 6.17 -15.15 -6.49
N TYR A 201 6.63 -14.74 -5.29
CA TYR A 201 7.76 -15.40 -4.62
C TYR A 201 7.50 -16.88 -4.34
N ASP A 202 6.26 -17.26 -4.04
CA ASP A 202 5.88 -18.66 -3.79
C ASP A 202 6.12 -19.49 -5.05
N ALA A 203 5.65 -19.04 -6.21
CA ALA A 203 5.90 -19.69 -7.49
C ALA A 203 7.41 -19.71 -7.84
N TYR A 204 8.13 -18.61 -7.60
CA TYR A 204 9.59 -18.59 -7.78
C TYR A 204 10.27 -19.64 -6.89
N SER A 205 9.87 -19.73 -5.62
CA SER A 205 10.48 -20.66 -4.67
C SER A 205 10.19 -22.12 -5.02
N GLU A 206 8.97 -22.42 -5.51
CA GLU A 206 8.60 -23.76 -6.00
C GLU A 206 9.41 -24.14 -7.24
N GLU A 207 9.55 -23.24 -8.21
CA GLU A 207 10.37 -23.47 -9.40
C GLU A 207 11.86 -23.64 -9.06
N LEU A 208 12.37 -22.87 -8.09
CA LEU A 208 13.74 -22.99 -7.61
C LEU A 208 13.97 -24.33 -6.87
N ASP A 209 13.05 -24.74 -6.00
CA ASP A 209 13.09 -26.04 -5.34
C ASP A 209 13.11 -27.18 -6.38
N ASN A 210 12.23 -27.13 -7.37
CA ASN A 210 12.18 -28.09 -8.46
C ASN A 210 13.50 -28.14 -9.26
N TYR A 211 14.10 -26.97 -9.52
CA TYR A 211 15.38 -26.87 -10.22
C TYR A 211 16.53 -27.48 -9.41
N LEU A 212 16.59 -27.19 -8.11
CA LEU A 212 17.63 -27.70 -7.21
C LEU A 212 17.50 -29.21 -7.01
N ASP A 213 16.27 -29.71 -6.86
CA ASP A 213 15.97 -31.15 -6.81
C ASP A 213 16.40 -31.86 -8.09
N ALA A 214 16.12 -31.26 -9.26
CA ALA A 214 16.53 -31.81 -10.55
C ALA A 214 18.07 -31.87 -10.72
N GLN A 215 18.80 -30.96 -10.06
CA GLN A 215 20.27 -30.96 -10.04
C GLN A 215 20.86 -31.81 -8.90
N GLY A 216 20.05 -32.33 -7.99
CA GLY A 216 20.50 -33.09 -6.83
C GLY A 216 21.28 -32.24 -5.81
N ILE A 217 20.95 -30.95 -5.70
CA ILE A 217 21.58 -30.01 -4.77
C ILE A 217 20.71 -29.87 -3.53
N GLU A 218 21.19 -30.35 -2.37
CA GLU A 218 20.54 -30.07 -1.08
C GLU A 218 20.93 -28.67 -0.59
N VAL A 219 19.95 -27.79 -0.39
CA VAL A 219 20.16 -26.48 0.24
C VAL A 219 20.09 -26.66 1.76
N ALA A 220 21.14 -26.24 2.46
CA ALA A 220 21.27 -26.30 3.92
C ALA A 220 20.66 -25.08 4.62
#